data_AF-A0A812XVL5-F1
#
_entry.id   AF-A0A812XVL5-F1
#
_cell.length_a   1.000
_cell.length_b   1.000
_cell.length_c   1.000
_cell.angle_alpha   90.00
_cell.angle_beta   90.00
_cell.angle_gamma   90.00
#
_symmetry.space_group_name_H-M   'P 1'
#
loop_
_entity.id
_entity.type
_entity.pdbx_description
1 polymer ?
#
loop_
_entity_poly.entity_id
_entity_poly.type
_entity_poly.pdbx_seq_one_letter_code
_entity_poly.pdbx_strand_id
1 'polypeptide(L)'
;MIFPNAASLNLPPTRFALKARPYFIGLLGVQALLMVARFLILDVWGALLSLLILTLGTFVLATGAGVDTGYCLYYGLMCLVNGIFDAILFLERAVHVKYPLFSRHAPAVFNAASGVFLVCPIIELAAASLAAAIYIEASEQESRLLMPSLQQLDFGSAQESEARRPSEQFQAFTGRSYHL
;
A
#
# COMPACT_ATOMS: atom_id res chain seq x y z
N MET A 1 -2.17 9.23 -18.77
CA MET A 1 -2.24 10.25 -17.68
C MET A 1 -3.70 10.51 -17.36
N ILE A 2 -4.33 9.80 -16.43
CA ILE A 2 -5.75 10.05 -16.01
C ILE A 2 -5.97 9.78 -14.52
N PHE A 3 -5.03 10.15 -13.64
CA PHE A 3 -5.36 10.40 -12.23
C PHE A 3 -4.51 11.58 -11.75
N PRO A 4 -5.08 12.55 -11.02
CA PRO A 4 -4.29 13.60 -10.38
C PRO A 4 -3.51 12.93 -9.25
N ASN A 5 -2.22 12.65 -9.51
CA ASN A 5 -1.27 12.22 -8.50
C ASN A 5 -1.04 13.38 -7.52
N ALA A 6 -1.90 13.51 -6.51
CA ALA A 6 -1.50 14.15 -5.27
C ALA A 6 -0.41 13.26 -4.66
N ALA A 7 0.80 13.81 -4.53
CA ALA A 7 1.97 13.20 -3.86
C ALA A 7 2.86 12.21 -4.66
N SER A 8 3.03 12.37 -5.98
CA SER A 8 4.33 11.98 -6.57
C SER A 8 5.31 13.14 -6.43
N LEU A 9 5.63 13.53 -5.18
CA LEU A 9 6.87 14.23 -4.94
C LEU A 9 7.96 13.29 -5.48
N ASN A 10 8.77 13.74 -6.45
CA ASN A 10 9.89 12.99 -7.03
C ASN A 10 10.99 12.79 -5.98
N LEU A 11 10.63 12.08 -4.91
CA LEU A 11 11.47 11.74 -3.80
C LEU A 11 12.44 10.67 -4.29
N PRO A 12 13.73 10.78 -3.93
CA PRO A 12 14.69 9.74 -4.28
C PRO A 12 14.18 8.39 -3.75
N PRO A 13 14.18 7.34 -4.59
CA PRO A 13 13.60 6.05 -4.22
C PRO A 13 14.24 5.54 -2.94
N THR A 14 13.40 5.14 -1.99
CA THR A 14 13.86 4.64 -0.70
C THR A 14 14.71 3.39 -0.92
N ARG A 15 15.80 3.20 -0.15
CA ARG A 15 16.63 1.99 -0.26
C ARG A 15 15.81 0.72 -0.05
N PHE A 16 14.73 0.82 0.72
CA PHE A 16 13.76 -0.25 0.95
C PHE A 16 12.92 -0.55 -0.29
N ALA A 17 12.40 0.46 -1.00
CA ALA A 17 11.64 0.27 -2.23
C ALA A 17 12.48 -0.42 -3.32
N LEU A 18 13.77 -0.08 -3.43
CA LEU A 18 14.70 -0.76 -4.34
C LEU A 18 14.94 -2.22 -3.95
N LYS A 19 15.00 -2.53 -2.66
CA LYS A 19 15.20 -3.89 -2.14
C LYS A 19 13.92 -4.74 -2.17
N ALA A 20 12.76 -4.12 -2.05
CA ALA A 20 11.45 -4.77 -2.09
C ALA A 20 11.02 -5.12 -3.53
N ARG A 21 11.56 -4.43 -4.53
CA ARG A 21 11.29 -4.66 -5.96
C ARG A 21 11.43 -6.12 -6.42
N PRO A 22 12.54 -6.86 -6.14
CA PRO A 22 12.63 -8.27 -6.52
C PRO A 22 11.59 -9.16 -5.82
N TYR A 23 11.22 -8.85 -4.57
CA TYR A 23 10.17 -9.59 -3.87
C TYR A 23 8.79 -9.33 -4.50
N PHE A 24 8.51 -8.10 -4.90
CA PHE A 24 7.28 -7.73 -5.60
C PHE A 24 7.19 -8.41 -6.98
N ILE A 25 8.29 -8.43 -7.74
CA ILE A 25 8.36 -9.16 -9.02
C ILE A 25 8.16 -10.66 -8.81
N GLY A 26 8.77 -11.23 -7.76
CA GLY A 26 8.59 -12.63 -7.40
C GLY A 26 7.13 -12.95 -7.08
N LEU A 27 6.47 -12.12 -6.26
CA LEU A 27 5.06 -12.26 -5.92
C LEU A 27 4.15 -12.12 -7.14
N LEU A 28 4.41 -11.15 -8.02
CA LEU A 28 3.70 -11.02 -9.30
C LEU A 28 3.86 -12.26 -10.17
N GLY A 29 5.06 -12.86 -10.21
CA GLY A 29 5.30 -14.12 -10.92
C GLY A 29 4.48 -15.28 -10.35
N VAL A 30 4.41 -15.39 -9.01
CA VAL A 30 3.57 -16.39 -8.34
C VAL A 30 2.07 -16.13 -8.58
N GLN A 31 1.62 -14.87 -8.55
CA GLN A 31 0.25 -14.50 -8.90
C GLN A 31 -0.10 -14.83 -10.35
N ALA A 32 0.82 -14.61 -11.30
CA ALA A 32 0.64 -15.01 -12.69
C ALA A 32 0.47 -16.53 -12.82
N LEU A 33 1.30 -17.30 -12.09
CA LEU A 33 1.19 -18.75 -12.06
C LEU A 33 -0.16 -19.22 -11.48
N LEU A 34 -0.61 -18.59 -10.39
CA LEU A 34 -1.91 -18.87 -9.77
C LEU A 34 -3.08 -18.50 -10.70
N MET A 35 -2.99 -17.40 -11.44
CA MET A 35 -3.96 -17.02 -12.46
C MET A 35 -4.08 -18.10 -13.54
N VAL A 36 -2.95 -18.62 -14.04
CA VAL A 36 -2.94 -19.74 -15.01
C VAL A 36 -3.55 -21.00 -14.39
N ALA A 37 -3.20 -21.32 -13.15
CA ALA A 37 -3.75 -22.47 -12.44
C ALA A 37 -5.28 -22.36 -12.27
N ARG A 38 -5.82 -21.17 -11.97
CA ARG A 38 -7.27 -20.90 -11.92
C ARG A 38 -7.95 -21.10 -13.27
N PHE A 39 -7.30 -20.66 -14.35
CA PHE A 39 -7.78 -20.87 -15.70
C PHE A 39 -7.91 -22.37 -16.02
N LEU A 40 -6.96 -23.19 -15.57
CA LEU A 40 -6.99 -24.65 -15.73
C LEU A 40 -8.11 -25.32 -14.91
N ILE A 41 -8.51 -24.72 -13.79
CA ILE A 41 -9.61 -25.20 -12.93
C ILE A 41 -10.97 -24.74 -13.48
N LEU A 42 -10.99 -23.98 -14.59
CA LEU A 42 -12.19 -23.37 -15.20
C LEU A 42 -12.90 -22.35 -14.30
N ASP A 43 -12.19 -21.77 -13.33
CA ASP A 43 -12.68 -20.66 -12.52
C ASP A 43 -12.44 -19.33 -13.25
N VAL A 44 -13.33 -19.02 -14.18
CA VAL A 44 -13.22 -17.83 -15.05
C VAL A 44 -13.35 -16.53 -14.25
N TRP A 45 -14.23 -16.50 -13.24
CA TRP A 45 -14.46 -15.30 -12.44
C TRP A 45 -13.26 -14.99 -11.54
N GLY A 46 -12.73 -16.00 -10.84
CA GLY A 46 -11.52 -15.85 -10.05
C GLY A 46 -10.31 -15.50 -10.91
N ALA A 47 -10.18 -16.07 -12.11
CA ALA A 47 -9.10 -15.76 -13.04
C ALA A 47 -9.18 -14.31 -13.57
N LEU A 48 -10.37 -13.78 -13.84
CA LEU A 48 -10.56 -12.39 -14.27
C LEU A 48 -10.16 -11.39 -13.18
N LEU A 49 -10.51 -11.67 -11.92
CA LEU A 49 -10.12 -10.83 -10.79
C LEU A 49 -8.60 -10.85 -10.57
N SER A 50 -7.99 -12.04 -10.62
CA SER A 50 -6.53 -12.18 -10.55
C SER A 50 -5.81 -11.50 -11.72
N LEU A 51 -6.41 -11.49 -12.92
CA LEU A 51 -5.87 -10.77 -14.09
C LEU A 51 -5.89 -9.25 -13.86
N LEU A 52 -6.98 -8.69 -13.32
CA LEU A 52 -7.05 -7.27 -12.99
C LEU A 52 -5.95 -6.87 -12.00
N ILE A 53 -5.75 -7.66 -10.95
CA ILE A 53 -4.69 -7.43 -9.96
C ILE A 53 -3.31 -7.52 -10.60
N LEU A 54 -3.09 -8.50 -11.48
CA LEU A 54 -1.85 -8.64 -12.21
C LEU A 54 -1.56 -7.38 -13.05
N THR A 55 -2.56 -6.88 -13.78
CA THR A 55 -2.40 -5.66 -14.58
C THR A 55 -2.06 -4.45 -13.70
N LEU A 56 -2.75 -4.27 -12.56
CA LEU A 56 -2.43 -3.22 -11.60
C LEU A 56 -1.00 -3.34 -11.07
N GLY A 57 -0.57 -4.55 -10.67
CA GLY A 57 0.80 -4.76 -10.20
C GLY A 57 1.85 -4.55 -11.29
N THR A 58 1.56 -4.84 -12.57
CA THR A 58 2.46 -4.47 -13.66
C THR A 58 2.57 -2.95 -13.85
N PHE A 59 1.50 -2.19 -13.61
CA PHE A 59 1.55 -0.73 -13.64
C PHE A 59 2.42 -0.15 -12.52
N VAL A 60 2.41 -0.76 -11.32
CA VAL A 60 3.30 -0.39 -10.21
C VAL A 60 4.79 -0.47 -10.60
N LEU A 61 5.14 -1.38 -11.53
CA LEU A 61 6.50 -1.57 -12.03
C LEU A 61 6.83 -0.76 -13.29
N ALA A 62 5.79 -0.29 -14.01
CA ALA A 62 5.93 0.42 -15.28
C ALA A 62 6.33 1.89 -15.08
N THR A 63 6.06 2.47 -13.92
CA THR A 63 6.60 3.75 -13.50
C THR A 63 8.11 3.57 -13.23
N GLY A 64 8.96 4.15 -14.08
CA GLY A 64 10.40 3.90 -14.09
C GLY A 64 11.11 4.16 -12.75
N ALA A 65 12.23 3.46 -12.54
CA ALA A 65 13.21 3.56 -11.43
C ALA A 65 12.70 3.45 -9.97
N GLY A 66 11.41 3.64 -9.68
CA GLY A 66 10.83 3.57 -8.34
C GLY A 66 9.43 2.96 -8.34
N VAL A 67 9.04 2.38 -7.21
CA VAL A 67 7.67 1.87 -6.98
C VAL A 67 6.78 3.08 -6.68
N ASP A 68 5.73 3.30 -7.48
CA ASP A 68 4.75 4.34 -7.18
C ASP A 68 3.91 3.91 -5.98
N THR A 69 4.09 4.62 -4.86
CA THR A 69 3.46 4.34 -3.57
C THR A 69 1.93 4.33 -3.65
N GLY A 70 1.35 5.21 -4.48
CA GLY A 70 -0.10 5.31 -4.64
C GLY A 70 -0.66 4.07 -5.32
N TYR A 71 -0.10 3.69 -6.47
CA TYR A 71 -0.49 2.46 -7.16
C TYR A 71 -0.18 1.20 -6.35
N CYS A 72 0.91 1.20 -5.56
CA CYS A 72 1.26 0.11 -4.67
C CYS A 72 0.20 -0.11 -3.59
N LEU A 73 -0.33 0.97 -2.98
CA LEU A 73 -1.41 0.87 -1.99
C LEU A 73 -2.70 0.32 -2.63
N TYR A 74 -3.09 0.84 -3.80
CA TYR A 74 -4.26 0.34 -4.52
C TYR A 74 -4.12 -1.15 -4.88
N TYR A 75 -2.96 -1.56 -5.36
CA TYR A 75 -2.66 -2.97 -5.61
C TYR A 75 -2.79 -3.82 -4.32
N GLY A 76 -2.23 -3.35 -3.20
CA GLY A 76 -2.30 -4.06 -1.92
C GLY A 76 -3.73 -4.23 -1.39
N LEU A 77 -4.55 -3.17 -1.47
CA LEU A 77 -5.97 -3.21 -1.10
C LEU A 77 -6.77 -4.16 -2.00
N MET A 78 -6.52 -4.13 -3.32
CA MET A 78 -7.17 -5.03 -4.26
C MET A 78 -6.78 -6.50 -4.00
N CYS A 79 -5.50 -6.78 -3.68
CA CYS A 79 -5.07 -8.10 -3.25
C CYS A 79 -5.76 -8.55 -1.95
N LEU A 80 -5.93 -7.66 -0.97
CA LEU A 80 -6.61 -8.00 0.28
C LEU A 80 -8.07 -8.39 0.05
N VAL A 81 -8.79 -7.56 -0.70
CA VAL A 81 -10.20 -7.78 -1.02
C VAL A 81 -10.38 -9.07 -1.81
N ASN A 82 -9.54 -9.30 -2.82
CA ASN A 82 -9.59 -10.52 -3.61
C ASN A 82 -9.22 -11.76 -2.80
N GLY A 83 -8.25 -11.65 -1.89
CA GLY A 83 -7.87 -12.76 -1.01
C GLY A 83 -8.99 -13.17 -0.08
N ILE A 84 -9.82 -12.22 0.36
CA ILE A 84 -11.04 -12.52 1.14
C ILE A 84 -12.07 -13.26 0.27
N PHE A 85 -12.34 -12.78 -0.94
CA PHE A 85 -13.27 -13.46 -1.86
C PHE A 85 -12.80 -14.87 -2.21
N ASP A 86 -11.51 -15.05 -2.45
CA ASP A 86 -10.88 -16.35 -2.69
C ASP A 86 -11.01 -17.29 -1.50
N ALA A 87 -10.83 -16.79 -0.28
CA ALA A 87 -11.02 -17.57 0.94
C ALA A 87 -12.49 -17.99 1.14
N ILE A 88 -13.45 -17.11 0.78
CA ILE A 88 -14.88 -17.44 0.81
C ILE A 88 -15.20 -18.54 -0.21
N LEU A 89 -14.70 -18.44 -1.44
CA LEU A 89 -14.87 -19.47 -2.48
C LEU A 89 -14.27 -20.81 -2.06
N PHE A 90 -13.09 -20.79 -1.43
CA PHE A 90 -12.49 -21.98 -0.83
C PHE A 90 -13.39 -22.59 0.25
N LEU A 91 -13.92 -21.77 1.16
CA LEU A 91 -14.79 -22.22 2.23
C LEU A 91 -16.12 -22.76 1.69
N GLU A 92 -16.73 -22.09 0.72
CA GLU A 92 -17.95 -22.53 0.05
C GLU A 92 -17.75 -23.93 -0.58
N ARG A 93 -16.61 -24.13 -1.26
CA ARG A 93 -16.23 -25.42 -1.82
C ARG A 93 -16.00 -26.48 -0.73
N ALA A 94 -15.35 -26.11 0.37
CA ALA A 94 -15.11 -27.01 1.49
C ALA A 94 -16.40 -27.45 2.20
N VAL A 95 -17.41 -26.57 2.26
CA VAL A 95 -18.71 -26.85 2.90
C VAL A 95 -19.66 -27.61 1.96
N HIS A 96 -19.70 -27.27 0.67
CA HIS A 96 -20.60 -27.92 -0.29
C HIS A 96 -20.10 -29.28 -0.78
N VAL A 97 -18.79 -29.52 -0.77
CA VAL A 97 -18.24 -30.82 -1.19
C VAL A 97 -18.35 -31.82 -0.04
N LYS A 98 -19.22 -32.82 -0.23
CA LYS A 98 -19.47 -33.94 0.71
C LYS A 98 -18.31 -34.94 0.84
N TYR A 99 -17.19 -34.70 0.16
CA TYR A 99 -15.99 -35.54 0.12
C TYR A 99 -14.80 -34.86 0.81
N PRO A 100 -13.86 -35.62 1.40
CA PRO A 100 -12.68 -35.03 2.04
C PRO A 100 -11.85 -34.22 1.03
N LEU A 101 -11.38 -33.03 1.46
CA LEU A 101 -10.63 -32.05 0.65
C LEU A 101 -9.42 -32.63 -0.11
N PHE A 102 -8.86 -33.72 0.42
CA PHE A 102 -7.86 -34.56 -0.23
C PHE A 102 -8.32 -36.01 -0.16
N SER A 103 -8.80 -36.55 -1.28
CA SER A 103 -9.10 -37.98 -1.41
C SER A 103 -8.14 -38.62 -2.40
N ARG A 104 -7.47 -39.70 -2.00
CA ARG A 104 -6.64 -40.52 -2.92
C ARG A 104 -7.46 -41.16 -4.04
N HIS A 105 -8.79 -41.22 -3.91
CA HIS A 105 -9.71 -41.81 -4.90
C HIS A 105 -10.33 -40.76 -5.84
N ALA A 106 -10.08 -39.46 -5.63
CA ALA A 106 -10.56 -38.39 -6.50
C ALA A 106 -9.53 -38.08 -7.61
N PRO A 107 -9.97 -37.60 -8.78
CA PRO A 107 -9.06 -37.20 -9.85
C PRO A 107 -8.03 -36.17 -9.33
N ALA A 108 -6.75 -36.34 -9.68
CA ALA A 108 -5.66 -35.51 -9.16
C ALA A 108 -5.87 -34.00 -9.36
N VAL A 109 -6.60 -33.63 -10.42
CA VAL A 109 -7.02 -32.25 -10.72
C VAL A 109 -7.89 -31.67 -9.60
N PHE A 110 -8.71 -32.47 -8.94
CA PHE A 110 -9.56 -32.04 -7.83
C PHE A 110 -8.73 -31.66 -6.59
N ASN A 111 -7.76 -32.52 -6.22
CA ASN A 111 -6.86 -32.26 -5.09
C ASN A 111 -5.91 -31.09 -5.39
N ALA A 112 -5.43 -30.97 -6.63
CA ALA A 112 -4.64 -29.83 -7.08
C ALA A 112 -5.46 -28.53 -7.01
N ALA A 113 -6.72 -28.55 -7.43
CA ALA A 113 -7.60 -27.40 -7.35
C ALA A 113 -7.82 -26.92 -5.91
N SER A 114 -8.07 -27.84 -4.97
CA SER A 114 -8.19 -27.51 -3.54
C SER A 114 -6.90 -26.89 -2.99
N GLY A 115 -5.73 -27.35 -3.44
CA GLY A 115 -4.44 -26.73 -3.09
C GLY A 115 -4.30 -25.31 -3.64
N VAL A 116 -4.66 -25.08 -4.90
CA VAL A 116 -4.59 -23.74 -5.53
C VAL A 116 -5.51 -22.74 -4.80
N PHE A 117 -6.74 -23.14 -4.48
CA PHE A 117 -7.66 -22.27 -3.74
C PHE A 117 -7.20 -21.94 -2.32
N LEU A 118 -6.37 -22.78 -1.69
CA LEU A 118 -5.79 -22.50 -0.38
C LEU A 118 -4.53 -21.63 -0.47
N VAL A 119 -3.67 -21.90 -1.46
CA VAL A 119 -2.43 -21.13 -1.68
C VAL A 119 -2.72 -19.73 -2.17
N CYS A 120 -3.79 -19.52 -2.95
CA CYS A 120 -4.13 -18.21 -3.50
C CYS A 120 -4.35 -17.12 -2.44
N PRO A 121 -5.25 -17.27 -1.45
CA PRO A 121 -5.44 -16.25 -0.43
C PRO A 121 -4.20 -16.03 0.43
N ILE A 122 -3.34 -17.05 0.63
CA ILE A 122 -2.07 -16.90 1.36
C ILE A 122 -1.10 -15.99 0.58
N ILE A 123 -0.96 -16.22 -0.72
CA ILE A 123 -0.08 -15.40 -1.57
C ILE A 123 -0.64 -13.99 -1.71
N GLU A 124 -1.96 -13.82 -1.83
CA GLU A 124 -2.59 -12.51 -1.91
C GLU A 124 -2.47 -11.72 -0.60
N LEU A 125 -2.59 -12.37 0.56
CA LEU A 125 -2.31 -11.75 1.85
C LEU A 125 -0.83 -11.37 2.01
N ALA A 126 0.08 -12.23 1.54
CA ALA A 126 1.51 -11.91 1.54
C ALA A 126 1.80 -10.69 0.64
N ALA A 127 1.20 -10.63 -0.55
CA ALA A 127 1.31 -9.50 -1.46
C ALA A 127 0.75 -8.20 -0.84
N ALA A 128 -0.42 -8.27 -0.19
CA ALA A 128 -1.01 -7.15 0.53
C ALA A 128 -0.13 -6.68 1.69
N SER A 129 0.45 -7.60 2.47
CA SER A 129 1.35 -7.25 3.57
C SER A 129 2.64 -6.59 3.09
N LEU A 130 3.21 -7.05 1.97
CA LEU A 130 4.40 -6.45 1.39
C LEU A 130 4.09 -5.05 0.86
N ALA A 131 2.96 -4.88 0.17
CA ALA A 131 2.49 -3.58 -0.31
C ALA A 131 2.25 -2.60 0.85
N ALA A 132 1.66 -3.07 1.96
CA ALA A 132 1.46 -2.27 3.16
C ALA A 132 2.80 -1.86 3.81
N ALA A 133 3.77 -2.77 3.89
CA ALA A 133 5.10 -2.46 4.40
C ALA A 133 5.82 -1.40 3.54
N ILE A 134 5.74 -1.52 2.21
CA ILE A 134 6.30 -0.51 1.28
C ILE A 134 5.61 0.84 1.49
N TYR A 135 4.28 0.84 1.66
CA TYR A 135 3.50 2.06 1.87
C TYR A 135 3.85 2.76 3.18
N ILE A 136 3.91 2.02 4.30
CA ILE A 136 4.24 2.57 5.61
C ILE A 136 5.61 3.24 5.58
N GLU A 137 6.63 2.56 5.04
CA GLU A 137 7.98 3.11 4.90
C GLU A 137 8.00 4.37 4.02
N ALA A 138 7.28 4.36 2.91
CA ALA A 138 7.19 5.52 2.03
C ALA A 138 6.50 6.71 2.71
N SER A 139 5.44 6.46 3.49
CA SER A 139 4.73 7.49 4.27
C SER A 139 5.59 8.05 5.41
N GLU A 140 6.42 7.22 6.05
CA GLU A 140 7.37 7.67 7.08
C GLU A 140 8.46 8.56 6.45
N GLN A 141 8.97 8.19 5.28
CA GLN A 141 9.95 9.03 4.58
C GLN A 141 9.35 10.37 4.15
N GLU A 142 8.11 10.38 3.64
CA GLU A 142 7.41 11.62 3.26
C GLU A 142 7.22 12.53 4.48
N SER A 143 6.71 12.01 5.60
CA SER A 143 6.54 12.78 6.84
C SER A 143 7.87 13.32 7.41
N ARG A 144 8.95 12.53 7.37
CA ARG A 144 10.30 12.98 7.78
C ARG A 144 10.84 14.13 6.94
N LEU A 145 10.50 14.19 5.65
CA LEU A 145 10.96 15.25 4.75
C LEU A 145 10.07 16.50 4.81
N LEU A 146 8.79 16.34 5.16
CA LEU A 146 7.87 17.46 5.38
C LEU A 146 8.07 18.13 6.75
N MET A 147 8.49 17.39 7.79
CA MET A 147 8.74 17.93 9.14
C MET A 147 9.70 19.15 9.17
N PRO A 148 10.91 19.11 8.56
CA PRO A 148 11.80 20.26 8.52
C PRO A 148 11.18 21.46 7.81
N SER A 149 10.43 21.20 6.73
CA SER A 149 9.79 22.22 5.89
C SER A 149 8.69 22.98 6.64
N LEU A 150 7.85 22.24 7.38
CA LEU A 150 6.80 22.82 8.21
C LEU A 150 7.38 23.60 9.39
N GLN A 151 8.44 23.07 10.01
CA GLN A 151 9.13 23.75 11.11
C GLN A 151 9.82 25.04 10.65
N GLN A 152 10.36 25.07 9.42
CA GLN A 152 10.89 26.30 8.80
C GLN A 152 9.81 27.33 8.46
N LEU A 153 8.64 26.89 7.98
CA LEU A 153 7.49 27.77 7.73
C LEU A 153 6.93 28.37 9.04
N ASP A 154 6.85 27.58 10.10
CA ASP A 154 6.42 28.04 11.43
C ASP A 154 7.42 29.03 12.04
N PHE A 155 8.72 28.73 11.99
CA PHE A 155 9.76 29.66 12.44
C PHE A 155 9.84 30.93 11.60
N GLY A 156 9.72 30.83 10.27
CA GLY A 156 9.75 31.98 9.37
C GLY A 156 8.54 32.90 9.57
N SER A 157 7.34 32.34 9.74
CA SER A 157 6.13 33.10 10.00
C SER A 157 6.08 33.71 11.41
N ALA A 158 6.65 33.03 12.41
CA ALA A 158 6.86 33.58 13.75
C ALA A 158 7.85 34.76 13.72
N GLN A 159 8.97 34.61 13.00
CA GLN A 159 10.00 35.65 12.89
C GLN A 159 9.53 36.85 12.04
N GLU A 160 8.74 36.65 10.99
CA GLU A 160 8.07 37.74 10.25
C GLU A 160 6.99 38.43 11.11
N SER A 161 6.24 37.68 11.94
CA SER A 161 5.27 38.26 12.88
C SER A 161 5.94 39.09 13.97
N GLU A 162 7.12 38.67 14.46
CA GLU A 162 7.90 39.42 15.45
C GLU A 162 8.58 40.66 14.84
N ALA A 163 9.12 40.56 13.63
CA ALA A 163 9.74 41.68 12.93
C ALA A 163 8.74 42.78 12.52
N ARG A 164 7.44 42.45 12.42
CA ARG A 164 6.37 43.38 12.05
C ARG A 164 5.65 44.01 13.24
N ARG A 165 5.95 43.60 14.48
CA ARG A 165 5.46 44.31 15.67
C ARG A 165 6.34 45.55 15.88
N PRO A 166 5.83 46.78 15.66
CA PRO A 166 6.54 47.95 16.13
C PRO A 166 6.66 47.80 17.64
N SER A 167 7.86 47.97 18.18
CA SER A 167 8.13 47.94 19.62
C SER A 167 7.10 48.82 20.32
N GLU A 168 6.08 48.22 20.94
CA GLU A 168 5.22 48.93 21.86
C GLU A 168 6.14 49.45 22.95
N GLN A 169 6.31 50.77 22.90
CA GLN A 169 7.20 51.55 23.73
C GLN A 169 6.83 51.27 25.18
N PHE A 170 7.60 50.41 25.84
CA PHE A 170 7.45 50.12 27.27
C PHE A 170 7.66 51.43 28.04
N GLN A 171 6.57 52.12 28.37
CA GLN A 171 6.61 53.26 29.28
C GLN A 171 6.58 52.72 30.70
N ALA A 172 7.75 52.72 31.35
CA ALA A 172 7.84 52.43 32.78
C ALA A 172 6.99 53.42 33.58
N PHE A 173 6.16 52.91 34.48
CA PHE A 173 5.27 53.71 35.32
C PHE A 173 6.06 54.66 36.22
N THR A 174 6.06 55.95 35.91
CA THR A 174 6.60 57.00 36.78
C THR A 174 5.50 57.45 37.75
N GLY A 175 5.51 56.90 38.96
CA GLY A 175 4.62 57.35 40.04
C GLY A 175 4.99 58.78 40.48
N ARG A 176 4.02 59.70 40.45
CA ARG A 176 4.17 61.07 40.96
C ARG A 176 3.81 61.08 42.45
N SER A 177 4.80 61.26 43.32
CA SER A 177 4.59 61.51 44.75
C SER A 177 4.12 62.94 44.96
N TYR A 178 2.90 63.12 45.44
CA TYR A 178 2.39 64.40 45.90
C TYR A 178 2.83 64.60 47.36
N HIS A 179 3.68 65.59 47.60
CA HIS A 179 3.93 66.12 48.93
C HIS A 179 2.84 67.14 49.25
N LEU A 180 2.05 66.85 50.29
CA LEU A 180 1.20 67.81 51.00
C LEU A 180 2.06 68.62 51.98
#